data_AF-A0A9E5EGB7-F1
#
_entry.id   AF-A0A9E5EGB7-F1
#
_cell.length_a   1.000
_cell.length_b   1.000
_cell.length_c   1.000
_cell.angle_alpha   90.00
_cell.angle_beta   90.00
_cell.angle_gamma   90.00
#
_symmetry.space_group_name_H-M   'P 1'
#
loop_
_entity.id
_entity.type
_entity.pdbx_description
1 polymer ?
#
loop_
_entity_poly.entity_id
_entity_poly.type
_entity_poly.pdbx_seq_one_letter_code
_entity_poly.pdbx_strand_id
1 'polypeptide(L)'
;MSLTRKSTSASSRVPSQLIGSLSRGLRSAVPTMDRRTFLKRSGIGVGAGIAATQLNMLQKANAAETKAMLDGKGKIEVKRTVCTHCSVGCAFDATVENGVWVRQDPVFESPINMGGACAKGAALREHGHGDYRLRTPMKLVDGKYQKISWDQALDEITAKMKDLRSKYTPDSIFFIGSSKYNNEQAYLLRKFVSFYGTNNTDHQARICHSTTVAGVANTWGYGAMTNSYNDMMNSKTALYIGSNAAEAHPVSMLHMLHAKENGCKVIVVDPRYTRTAAKSDQYVRIRSGTDIPFLFGVLYHVFQNGWEDKKYINDRVFGMDDIRKEVMEKWTPANVEAACGVPEAQVKKVAETMVKNRPGTIVWCMGQTQHTIGNAMVRASCILQLALGNIGVSGGGANIFRGHDNVQGATDVGPNPDSLPGYYGLAAGSWKHYAAVWDV
;
A
#
# COMPACT_ATOMS: atom_id res chain seq x y z
N MET A 1 32.18 -4.46 -5.61
CA MET A 1 32.46 -5.70 -6.38
C MET A 1 31.23 -6.03 -7.21
N SER A 2 31.34 -5.97 -8.54
CA SER A 2 30.26 -6.28 -9.48
C SER A 2 30.13 -7.79 -9.61
N LEU A 3 28.94 -8.35 -9.38
CA LEU A 3 28.66 -9.77 -9.55
C LEU A 3 27.81 -9.98 -10.80
N THR A 4 28.44 -10.35 -11.91
CA THR A 4 27.77 -11.01 -13.04
C THR A 4 28.52 -12.30 -13.36
N ARG A 5 27.90 -13.44 -13.06
CA ARG A 5 28.34 -14.77 -13.50
C ARG A 5 28.00 -14.93 -14.99
N LYS A 6 28.98 -15.25 -15.82
CA LYS A 6 28.79 -15.71 -17.21
C LYS A 6 28.41 -17.19 -17.21
N SER A 7 27.37 -17.56 -17.95
CA SER A 7 27.18 -18.93 -18.43
C SER A 7 27.76 -19.06 -19.84
N THR A 8 28.38 -20.21 -20.10
CA THR A 8 28.97 -20.60 -21.38
C THR A 8 28.06 -21.60 -22.09
N SER A 9 27.62 -21.28 -23.31
CA SER A 9 27.23 -22.28 -24.30
C SER A 9 27.57 -21.77 -25.70
N ALA A 10 28.41 -22.53 -26.39
CA ALA A 10 28.87 -22.25 -27.74
C ALA A 10 27.81 -22.61 -28.78
N SER A 11 27.65 -21.76 -29.80
CA SER A 11 27.23 -22.20 -31.13
C SER A 11 27.75 -21.20 -32.18
N SER A 12 28.27 -21.79 -33.25
CA SER A 12 29.11 -21.24 -34.31
C SER A 12 28.41 -20.28 -35.27
N ARG A 13 29.10 -19.21 -35.70
CA ARG A 13 29.09 -18.71 -37.09
C ARG A 13 30.30 -17.78 -37.37
N VAL A 14 30.85 -17.94 -38.57
CA VAL A 14 32.06 -17.35 -39.19
C VAL A 14 31.96 -15.80 -39.33
N PRO A 15 33.08 -15.04 -39.34
CA PRO A 15 33.08 -13.63 -38.99
C PRO A 15 32.97 -12.69 -40.20
N SER A 16 32.12 -11.68 -40.09
CA SER A 16 32.19 -10.46 -40.92
C SER A 16 32.94 -9.39 -40.13
N GLN A 17 34.27 -9.37 -40.27
CA GLN A 17 35.13 -8.39 -39.58
C GLN A 17 34.94 -6.95 -40.08
N LEU A 18 34.23 -6.73 -41.20
CA LEU A 18 33.97 -5.39 -41.73
C LEU A 18 32.77 -4.67 -41.10
N ILE A 19 31.75 -5.39 -40.60
CA ILE A 19 30.56 -4.75 -40.00
C ILE A 19 30.82 -4.38 -38.52
N GLY A 20 31.77 -5.06 -37.87
CA GLY A 20 32.17 -4.81 -36.48
C GLY A 20 33.05 -3.58 -36.26
N SER A 21 33.68 -3.03 -37.30
CA SER A 21 34.49 -1.80 -37.21
C SER A 21 33.64 -0.53 -37.42
N LEU A 22 32.67 -0.56 -38.33
CA LEU A 22 31.74 0.55 -38.58
C LEU A 22 30.76 0.79 -37.42
N SER A 23 30.27 -0.28 -36.77
CA SER A 23 29.39 -0.15 -35.59
C SER A 23 30.11 0.33 -34.32
N ARG A 24 31.45 0.16 -34.24
CA ARG A 24 32.28 0.72 -33.16
C ARG A 24 32.61 2.19 -33.39
N GLY A 25 32.83 2.62 -34.64
CA GLY A 25 33.05 4.03 -34.97
C GLY A 25 31.80 4.90 -34.81
N LEU A 26 30.61 4.37 -35.07
CA LEU A 26 29.34 5.11 -34.93
C LEU A 26 28.81 5.18 -33.48
N ARG A 27 29.27 4.30 -32.57
CA ARG A 27 28.91 4.38 -31.14
C ARG A 27 29.75 5.38 -30.34
N SER A 28 30.90 5.82 -30.84
CA SER A 28 31.69 6.88 -30.19
C SER A 28 31.29 8.30 -30.59
N ALA A 29 30.28 8.45 -31.47
CA ALA A 29 29.88 9.74 -32.02
C ALA A 29 28.49 10.24 -31.56
N VAL A 30 27.78 9.50 -30.69
CA VAL A 30 26.51 9.96 -30.12
C VAL A 30 26.61 9.93 -28.60
N PRO A 31 26.68 11.09 -27.90
CA PRO A 31 26.72 11.10 -26.45
C PRO A 31 25.39 10.55 -25.93
N THR A 32 25.43 9.36 -25.34
CA THR A 32 24.29 8.82 -24.58
C THR A 32 23.99 9.80 -23.46
N MET A 33 22.86 10.47 -23.56
CA MET A 33 22.45 11.49 -22.61
C MET A 33 22.13 10.83 -21.28
N ASP A 34 22.98 11.05 -20.27
CA ASP A 34 22.74 10.50 -18.93
C ASP A 34 21.48 11.14 -18.30
N ARG A 35 20.90 10.49 -17.29
CA ARG A 35 19.66 10.92 -16.62
C ARG A 35 19.73 12.36 -16.09
N ARG A 36 20.90 12.81 -15.62
CA ARG A 36 21.16 14.17 -15.12
C ARG A 36 21.20 15.17 -16.27
N THR A 37 21.80 14.80 -17.39
CA THR A 37 21.86 15.60 -18.61
C THR A 37 20.49 15.69 -19.29
N PHE A 38 19.71 14.61 -19.30
CA PHE A 38 18.31 14.61 -19.76
C PHE A 38 17.46 15.56 -18.90
N LEU A 39 17.50 15.44 -17.57
CA LEU A 39 16.73 16.31 -16.66
C LEU A 39 17.10 17.79 -16.79
N LYS A 40 18.40 18.10 -16.96
CA LYS A 40 18.86 19.48 -17.24
C LYS A 40 18.33 20.00 -18.57
N ARG A 41 18.34 19.18 -19.61
CA ARG A 41 17.91 19.59 -20.96
C ARG A 41 16.39 19.63 -21.11
N SER A 42 15.64 18.73 -20.49
CA SER A 42 14.18 18.74 -20.51
C SER A 42 13.59 19.88 -19.67
N GLY A 43 14.28 20.31 -18.60
CA GLY A 43 13.94 21.53 -17.85
C GLY A 43 14.12 22.81 -18.68
N ILE A 44 15.02 22.79 -19.66
CA ILE A 44 15.29 23.92 -20.57
C ILE A 44 14.44 23.83 -21.85
N GLY A 45 14.14 22.62 -22.33
CA GLY A 45 13.55 22.37 -23.66
C GLY A 45 12.03 22.49 -23.78
N VAL A 46 11.28 22.55 -22.67
CA VAL A 46 9.80 22.68 -22.71
C VAL A 46 9.31 23.99 -22.06
N GLY A 47 10.17 24.71 -21.34
CA GLY A 47 9.79 25.93 -20.60
C GLY A 47 10.26 27.26 -21.18
N ALA A 48 11.17 27.26 -22.17
CA ALA A 48 11.85 28.49 -22.58
C ALA A 48 10.96 29.51 -23.32
N GLY A 49 9.81 29.11 -23.89
CA GLY A 49 8.92 30.02 -24.61
C GLY A 49 7.94 30.81 -23.73
N ILE A 50 7.56 30.27 -22.56
CA ILE A 50 6.48 30.83 -21.73
C ILE A 50 6.92 31.17 -20.31
N ALA A 51 8.07 30.65 -19.83
CA ALA A 51 8.54 30.89 -18.46
C ALA A 51 9.58 32.00 -18.31
N ALA A 52 9.89 32.78 -19.35
CA ALA A 52 10.90 33.85 -19.26
C ALA A 52 10.53 34.96 -18.25
N THR A 53 9.25 35.11 -17.91
CA THR A 53 8.78 36.11 -16.94
C THR A 53 8.45 35.54 -15.54
N GLN A 54 8.52 34.23 -15.32
CA GLN A 54 8.25 33.59 -14.01
C GLN A 54 9.43 32.81 -13.42
N LEU A 55 10.61 32.87 -14.04
CA LEU A 55 11.82 32.17 -13.58
C LEU A 55 12.41 32.67 -12.25
N ASN A 56 11.82 33.68 -11.60
CA ASN A 56 12.19 34.07 -10.23
C ASN A 56 11.74 33.08 -9.14
N MET A 57 11.00 32.02 -9.49
CA MET A 57 10.54 30.98 -8.56
C MET A 57 11.45 29.74 -8.46
N LEU A 58 12.51 29.63 -9.29
CA LEU A 58 13.49 28.55 -9.23
C LEU A 58 14.86 29.10 -8.84
N GLN A 59 15.05 29.31 -7.53
CA GLN A 59 16.38 29.53 -6.99
C GLN A 59 17.20 28.24 -7.09
N LYS A 60 18.48 28.35 -7.48
CA LYS A 60 19.46 27.31 -7.14
C LYS A 60 19.41 27.15 -5.63
N ALA A 61 18.92 26.02 -5.14
CA ALA A 61 19.24 25.59 -3.79
C ALA A 61 20.75 25.37 -3.77
N ASN A 62 21.49 26.38 -3.32
CA ASN A 62 22.82 26.14 -2.81
C ASN A 62 22.63 25.09 -1.71
N ALA A 63 23.43 24.02 -1.72
CA ALA A 63 23.57 23.25 -0.50
C ALA A 63 23.86 24.29 0.58
N ALA A 64 22.99 24.40 1.58
CA ALA A 64 23.29 25.26 2.71
C ALA A 64 24.72 24.90 3.11
N GLU A 65 25.60 25.91 3.23
CA GLU A 65 26.83 25.69 3.97
C GLU A 65 26.35 25.09 5.26
N THR A 66 26.62 23.79 5.40
CA THR A 66 26.23 23.05 6.56
C THR A 66 27.13 23.68 7.59
N LYS A 67 26.60 24.67 8.32
CA LYS A 67 27.13 25.00 9.63
C LYS A 67 27.16 23.63 10.28
N ALA A 68 28.35 23.04 10.35
CA ALA A 68 28.46 21.62 10.58
C ALA A 68 27.68 21.38 11.86
N MET A 69 26.50 20.75 11.77
CA MET A 69 25.71 20.44 12.97
C MET A 69 26.45 19.38 13.81
N LEU A 70 27.63 18.96 13.34
CA LEU A 70 28.40 17.80 13.69
C LEU A 70 29.87 18.23 13.61
N ASP A 71 30.52 18.35 14.76
CA ASP A 71 31.98 18.50 14.82
C ASP A 71 32.68 17.14 14.68
N GLY A 72 31.92 16.04 14.52
CA GLY A 72 32.41 14.68 14.42
C GLY A 72 32.99 14.15 15.73
N LYS A 73 32.81 14.88 16.83
CA LYS A 73 33.30 14.52 18.17
C LYS A 73 32.21 13.92 19.04
N GLY A 74 30.95 13.96 18.61
CA GLY A 74 29.81 13.40 19.32
C GLY A 74 29.78 11.88 19.31
N LYS A 75 29.09 11.28 20.30
CA LYS A 75 28.83 9.84 20.29
C LYS A 75 27.85 9.53 19.15
N ILE A 76 28.31 8.77 18.16
CA ILE A 76 27.50 8.31 17.03
C ILE A 76 26.89 6.95 17.37
N GLU A 77 25.57 6.87 17.25
CA GLU A 77 24.80 5.62 17.36
C GLU A 77 24.02 5.39 16.07
N VAL A 78 23.98 4.15 15.59
CA VAL A 78 23.11 3.76 14.48
C VAL A 78 21.94 2.96 15.04
N LYS A 79 20.72 3.42 14.80
CA LYS A 79 19.48 2.78 15.27
C LYS A 79 18.59 2.41 14.11
N ARG A 80 18.20 1.14 14.04
CA ARG A 80 17.23 0.64 13.07
C ARG A 80 15.84 1.18 13.39
N THR A 81 15.15 1.68 12.37
CA THR A 81 13.75 2.14 12.46
C THR A 81 12.97 1.74 11.21
N VAL A 82 11.65 1.96 11.24
CA VAL A 82 10.72 1.66 10.14
C VAL A 82 10.05 2.95 9.68
N CYS A 83 9.84 3.07 8.37
CA CYS A 83 9.18 4.22 7.78
C CYS A 83 7.72 4.35 8.26
N THR A 84 7.36 5.54 8.74
CA THR A 84 6.05 5.84 9.34
C THR A 84 5.01 6.35 8.35
N HIS A 85 5.14 6.05 7.05
CA HIS A 85 4.27 6.60 6.00
C HIS A 85 3.17 5.64 5.54
N CYS A 86 3.55 4.67 4.70
CA CYS A 86 2.66 3.65 4.17
C CYS A 86 2.95 2.28 4.79
N SER A 87 2.03 1.34 4.63
CA SER A 87 2.11 -0.03 5.17
C SER A 87 3.23 -0.93 4.62
N VAL A 88 4.03 -0.46 3.65
CA VAL A 88 5.11 -1.28 3.08
C VAL A 88 6.12 -1.70 4.16
N GLY A 89 6.40 -0.84 5.15
CA GLY A 89 7.32 -1.19 6.25
C GLY A 89 8.80 -1.12 5.86
N CYS A 90 9.19 -0.12 5.06
CA CYS A 90 10.58 0.07 4.67
C CYS A 90 11.48 0.34 5.89
N ALA A 91 12.60 -0.36 6.00
CA ALA A 91 13.56 -0.21 7.08
C ALA A 91 14.64 0.83 6.74
N PHE A 92 15.00 1.62 7.75
CA PHE A 92 16.02 2.66 7.69
C PHE A 92 16.98 2.54 8.88
N ASP A 93 18.26 2.80 8.66
CA ASP A 93 19.22 3.02 9.73
C ASP A 93 19.34 4.52 9.99
N ALA A 94 18.94 4.94 11.20
CA ALA A 94 19.04 6.31 11.67
C ALA A 94 20.37 6.51 12.37
N THR A 95 21.23 7.37 11.83
CA THR A 95 22.43 7.85 12.51
C THR A 95 22.04 8.96 13.47
N VAL A 96 22.34 8.75 14.75
CA VAL A 96 22.06 9.65 15.85
C VAL A 96 23.38 10.12 16.43
N GLU A 97 23.60 11.43 16.49
CA GLU A 97 24.76 12.04 17.12
C GLU A 97 24.28 12.91 18.29
N ASN A 98 24.78 12.64 19.49
CA ASN A 98 24.39 13.36 20.72
C ASN A 98 22.86 13.46 20.93
N GLY A 99 22.14 12.38 20.61
CA GLY A 99 20.68 12.30 20.73
C GLY A 99 19.89 12.95 19.58
N VAL A 100 20.56 13.54 18.59
CA VAL A 100 19.92 14.15 17.41
C VAL A 100 20.00 13.20 16.22
N TRP A 101 18.87 12.96 15.55
CA TRP A 101 18.85 12.22 14.29
C TRP A 101 19.44 13.10 13.18
N VAL A 102 20.60 12.71 12.65
CA VAL A 102 21.40 13.55 11.73
C VAL A 102 21.48 13.00 10.32
N ARG A 103 21.35 11.68 10.16
CA ARG A 103 21.34 11.02 8.85
C ARG A 103 20.44 9.78 8.88
N GLN A 104 19.93 9.40 7.72
CA GLN A 104 19.23 8.14 7.53
C GLN A 104 19.65 7.49 6.21
N ASP A 105 19.74 6.17 6.21
CA ASP A 105 19.99 5.38 5.01
C ASP A 105 18.99 4.22 4.94
N PRO A 106 18.44 3.91 3.76
CA PRO A 106 17.62 2.73 3.59
C PRO A 106 18.47 1.48 3.78
N VAL A 107 17.91 0.49 4.48
CA VAL A 107 18.63 -0.75 4.81
C VAL A 107 18.68 -1.66 3.59
N PHE A 108 19.88 -2.06 3.18
CA PHE A 108 20.10 -2.97 2.04
C PHE A 108 19.69 -4.41 2.32
N GLU A 109 19.90 -4.90 3.55
CA GLU A 109 19.58 -6.26 3.99
C GLU A 109 18.08 -6.44 4.30
N SER A 110 17.29 -5.37 4.26
CA SER A 110 15.86 -5.44 4.51
C SER A 110 15.19 -6.28 3.43
N PRO A 111 14.44 -7.34 3.78
CA PRO A 111 13.77 -8.15 2.78
C PRO A 111 12.76 -7.32 1.99
N ILE A 112 12.16 -6.31 2.63
CA ILE A 112 11.12 -5.48 2.02
C ILE A 112 11.73 -4.48 1.04
N ASN A 113 12.55 -3.55 1.54
CA ASN A 113 12.97 -2.42 0.71
C ASN A 113 14.29 -2.63 -0.02
N MET A 114 15.14 -3.59 0.38
CA MET A 114 16.40 -3.92 -0.30
C MET A 114 17.25 -2.69 -0.68
N GLY A 115 17.37 -1.72 0.24
CA GLY A 115 18.06 -0.45 0.01
C GLY A 115 17.26 0.60 -0.79
N GLY A 116 16.06 0.26 -1.25
CA GLY A 116 15.12 1.15 -1.88
C GLY A 116 14.42 2.09 -0.89
N ALA A 117 14.09 3.28 -1.38
CA ALA A 117 13.26 4.26 -0.68
C ALA A 117 12.45 5.08 -1.68
N CYS A 118 11.23 5.46 -1.30
CA CYS A 118 10.48 6.49 -2.03
C CYS A 118 10.82 7.89 -1.48
N ALA A 119 10.36 8.94 -2.17
CA ALA A 119 10.59 10.33 -1.73
C ALA A 119 10.17 10.58 -0.27
N LYS A 120 9.04 10.00 0.17
CA LYS A 120 8.55 10.12 1.55
C LYS A 120 9.48 9.45 2.57
N GLY A 121 9.94 8.25 2.25
CA GLY A 121 10.87 7.51 3.10
C GLY A 121 12.24 8.17 3.16
N ALA A 122 12.74 8.70 2.04
CA ALA A 122 14.00 9.43 1.97
C ALA A 122 13.99 10.74 2.78
N ALA A 123 12.81 11.33 2.98
CA ALA A 123 12.61 12.54 3.79
C ALA A 123 12.02 12.25 5.20
N LEU A 124 12.08 11.00 5.68
CA LEU A 124 11.43 10.58 6.93
C LEU A 124 11.86 11.42 8.14
N ARG A 125 13.15 11.74 8.23
CA ARG A 125 13.75 12.61 9.27
C ARG A 125 13.03 13.95 9.36
N GLU A 126 12.68 14.58 8.23
CA GLU A 126 12.10 15.91 8.19
C GLU A 126 10.73 16.00 8.87
N HIS A 127 10.07 14.87 9.19
CA HIS A 127 8.87 14.89 10.02
C HIS A 127 9.15 15.25 11.49
N GLY A 128 10.32 14.89 12.00
CA GLY A 128 10.75 15.15 13.38
C GLY A 128 11.39 16.53 13.57
N HIS A 129 11.81 17.17 12.48
CA HIS A 129 12.54 18.43 12.46
C HIS A 129 11.71 19.51 11.75
N GLY A 130 11.48 20.64 12.40
CA GLY A 130 10.81 21.77 11.77
C GLY A 130 10.37 22.81 12.79
N ASP A 131 10.38 24.06 12.34
CA ASP A 131 9.97 25.20 13.18
C ASP A 131 8.45 25.21 13.43
N TYR A 132 7.69 24.49 12.61
CA TYR A 132 6.24 24.32 12.74
C TYR A 132 5.84 23.21 13.74
N ARG A 133 6.80 22.45 14.29
CA ARG A 133 6.49 21.39 15.25
C ARG A 133 6.12 22.01 16.61
N LEU A 134 4.89 21.81 17.05
CA LEU A 134 4.45 22.18 18.40
C LEU A 134 5.19 21.35 19.45
N ARG A 135 5.72 22.02 20.49
CA ARG A 135 6.51 21.40 21.57
C ARG A 135 5.88 21.55 22.96
N THR A 136 4.83 22.34 23.06
CA THR A 136 4.11 22.63 24.31
C THR A 136 2.60 22.54 24.04
N PRO A 137 1.80 22.13 25.03
CA PRO A 137 0.35 22.22 24.94
C PRO A 137 -0.12 23.66 24.66
N MET A 138 -1.21 23.78 23.92
CA MET A 138 -1.80 25.05 23.51
C MET A 138 -3.28 25.05 23.84
N LYS A 139 -3.80 26.18 24.33
CA LYS A 139 -5.22 26.41 24.61
C LYS A 139 -5.73 27.59 23.80
N LEU A 140 -6.90 27.45 23.17
CA LEU A 140 -7.55 28.56 22.48
C LEU A 140 -8.35 29.39 23.51
N VAL A 141 -7.99 30.66 23.66
CA VAL A 141 -8.65 31.63 24.56
C VAL A 141 -8.92 32.88 23.74
N ASP A 142 -10.18 33.31 23.67
CA ASP A 142 -10.61 34.50 22.91
C ASP A 142 -10.12 34.52 21.45
N GLY A 143 -10.18 33.36 20.80
CA GLY A 143 -9.74 33.19 19.41
C GLY A 143 -8.22 33.15 19.19
N LYS A 144 -7.40 33.16 20.25
CA LYS A 144 -5.93 33.07 20.16
C LYS A 144 -5.37 31.88 20.94
N TYR A 145 -4.41 31.18 20.33
CA TYR A 145 -3.72 30.08 21.01
C TYR A 145 -2.68 30.59 21.99
N GLN A 146 -2.75 30.11 23.23
CA GLN A 146 -1.83 30.42 24.32
C GLN A 146 -1.12 29.15 24.77
N LYS A 147 0.17 29.25 25.10
CA LYS A 147 0.94 28.14 25.66
C LYS A 147 0.51 27.90 27.10
N ILE A 148 0.32 26.63 27.46
CA ILE A 148 0.00 26.22 28.85
C ILE A 148 0.92 25.07 29.28
N SER A 149 0.98 24.79 30.59
CA SER A 149 1.74 23.66 31.11
C SER A 149 1.02 22.33 30.82
N TRP A 150 1.77 21.22 30.93
CA TRP A 150 1.20 19.87 30.83
C TRP A 150 0.19 19.58 31.96
N ASP A 151 0.52 19.97 33.20
CA ASP A 151 -0.37 19.75 34.34
C ASP A 151 -1.70 20.49 34.16
N GLN A 152 -1.65 21.77 33.77
CA GLN A 152 -2.86 22.55 33.47
C GLN A 152 -3.68 21.89 32.36
N ALA A 153 -3.03 21.47 31.26
CA ALA A 153 -3.73 20.82 30.16
C ALA A 153 -4.43 19.53 30.59
N LEU A 154 -3.74 18.67 31.34
CA LEU A 154 -4.27 17.39 31.81
C LEU A 154 -5.39 17.57 32.83
N ASP A 155 -5.25 18.51 33.77
CA ASP A 155 -6.26 18.82 34.78
C ASP A 155 -7.54 19.36 34.14
N GLU A 156 -7.42 20.34 33.24
CA GLU A 156 -8.57 20.93 32.55
C GLU A 156 -9.30 19.92 31.65
N ILE A 157 -8.55 19.12 30.87
CA ILE A 157 -9.12 18.08 30.01
C ILE A 157 -9.84 17.04 30.88
N THR A 158 -9.20 16.54 31.94
CA THR A 158 -9.76 15.51 32.80
C THR A 158 -11.00 16.01 33.55
N ALA A 159 -10.97 17.25 34.06
CA ALA A 159 -12.13 17.88 34.69
C ALA A 159 -13.30 17.97 33.71
N LYS A 160 -13.03 18.37 32.46
CA LYS A 160 -14.07 18.45 31.43
C LYS A 160 -14.62 17.08 31.05
N MET A 161 -13.76 16.06 30.92
CA MET A 161 -14.19 14.69 30.64
C MET A 161 -15.08 14.14 31.76
N LYS A 162 -14.70 14.35 33.03
CA LYS A 162 -15.50 13.95 34.20
C LYS A 162 -16.84 14.67 34.26
N ASP A 163 -16.85 15.98 33.99
CA ASP A 163 -18.08 16.79 33.91
C ASP A 163 -19.04 16.22 32.86
N LEU A 164 -18.57 15.98 31.64
CA LEU A 164 -19.37 15.41 30.55
C LEU A 164 -19.91 14.01 30.92
N ARG A 165 -19.07 13.15 31.49
CA ARG A 165 -19.48 11.81 31.94
C ARG A 165 -20.58 11.87 33.00
N SER A 166 -20.49 12.81 33.95
CA SER A 166 -21.48 12.96 35.04
C SER A 166 -22.81 13.55 34.57
N LYS A 167 -22.78 14.50 33.63
CA LYS A 167 -23.98 15.18 33.11
C LYS A 167 -24.73 14.34 32.09
N TYR A 168 -24.02 13.52 31.34
CA TYR A 168 -24.55 12.69 30.26
C TYR A 168 -24.22 11.22 30.54
N THR A 169 -23.37 10.61 29.72
CA THR A 169 -22.92 9.22 29.84
C THR A 169 -21.47 9.13 29.36
N PRO A 170 -20.77 8.00 29.56
CA PRO A 170 -19.47 7.77 28.91
C PRO A 170 -19.51 7.91 27.38
N ASP A 171 -20.66 7.66 26.76
CA ASP A 171 -20.83 7.74 25.30
C ASP A 171 -20.88 9.18 24.77
N SER A 172 -20.89 10.20 25.64
CA SER A 172 -20.83 11.61 25.22
C SER A 172 -19.46 12.04 24.69
N ILE A 173 -18.46 11.15 24.68
CA ILE A 173 -17.11 11.42 24.17
C ILE A 173 -16.76 10.39 23.08
N PHE A 174 -16.15 10.88 22.01
CA PHE A 174 -15.63 10.04 20.92
C PHE A 174 -14.11 10.16 20.84
N PHE A 175 -13.41 9.02 20.84
CA PHE A 175 -11.96 8.95 20.81
C PHE A 175 -11.46 8.51 19.44
N ILE A 176 -10.68 9.35 18.77
CA ILE A 176 -10.10 8.99 17.47
C ILE A 176 -8.67 8.55 17.68
N GLY A 177 -8.42 7.26 17.49
CA GLY A 177 -7.09 6.70 17.50
C GLY A 177 -6.33 6.98 16.22
N SER A 178 -5.11 6.44 16.17
CA SER A 178 -4.32 6.60 14.97
C SER A 178 -3.58 5.33 14.59
N SER A 179 -3.71 4.96 13.32
CA SER A 179 -2.82 4.02 12.61
C SER A 179 -1.37 4.52 12.47
N LYS A 180 -1.05 5.69 13.06
CA LYS A 180 0.30 6.23 13.23
C LYS A 180 0.89 5.96 14.62
N TYR A 181 0.09 5.43 15.54
CA TYR A 181 0.59 4.89 16.79
C TYR A 181 1.33 3.59 16.54
N ASN A 182 2.28 3.25 17.40
CA ASN A 182 2.73 1.86 17.50
C ASN A 182 1.61 1.00 18.14
N ASN A 183 1.78 -0.32 18.14
CA ASN A 183 0.76 -1.23 18.68
C ASN A 183 0.52 -0.99 20.16
N GLU A 184 1.56 -0.66 20.91
CA GLU A 184 1.46 -0.43 22.35
C GLU A 184 0.61 0.80 22.66
N GLN A 185 0.82 1.91 21.94
CA GLN A 185 0.02 3.13 22.06
C GLN A 185 -1.43 2.92 21.60
N ALA A 186 -1.65 2.19 20.50
CA ALA A 186 -2.99 1.86 20.03
C ALA A 186 -3.75 1.01 21.06
N TYR A 187 -3.07 0.01 21.63
CA TYR A 187 -3.61 -0.83 22.71
C TYR A 187 -3.89 -0.02 23.98
N LEU A 188 -2.99 0.90 24.37
CA LEU A 188 -3.22 1.80 25.50
C LEU A 188 -4.45 2.67 25.30
N LEU A 189 -4.68 3.18 24.08
CA LEU A 189 -5.91 3.92 23.77
C LEU A 189 -7.15 3.01 23.88
N ARG A 190 -7.12 1.81 23.31
CA ARG A 190 -8.23 0.84 23.43
C ARG A 190 -8.53 0.51 24.89
N LYS A 191 -7.51 0.31 25.71
CA LYS A 191 -7.62 0.08 27.16
C LYS A 191 -8.23 1.30 27.85
N PHE A 192 -7.71 2.50 27.60
CA PHE A 192 -8.22 3.75 28.17
C PHE A 192 -9.71 3.98 27.86
N VAL A 193 -10.11 3.83 26.61
CA VAL A 193 -11.52 3.98 26.18
C VAL A 193 -12.42 2.97 26.89
N SER A 194 -11.94 1.73 27.04
CA SER A 194 -12.67 0.68 27.77
C SER A 194 -12.87 1.04 29.24
N PHE A 195 -11.83 1.53 29.92
CA PHE A 195 -11.91 2.01 31.32
C PHE A 195 -12.76 3.27 31.48
N TYR A 196 -12.79 4.12 30.46
CA TYR A 196 -13.70 5.26 30.43
C TYR A 196 -15.17 4.82 30.41
N GLY A 197 -15.44 3.60 29.93
CA GLY A 197 -16.76 2.96 29.96
C GLY A 197 -17.54 3.14 28.67
N THR A 198 -16.87 3.34 27.53
CA THR A 198 -17.50 3.48 26.21
C THR A 198 -16.79 2.61 25.17
N ASN A 199 -17.45 2.39 24.03
CA ASN A 199 -16.83 1.89 22.80
C ASN A 199 -16.80 2.93 21.69
N ASN A 200 -17.09 4.20 22.00
CA ASN A 200 -17.09 5.31 21.06
C ASN A 200 -15.66 5.68 20.69
N THR A 201 -15.05 4.84 19.85
CA THR A 201 -13.71 5.05 19.33
C THR A 201 -13.58 4.49 17.92
N ASP A 202 -12.77 5.13 17.10
CA ASP A 202 -12.48 4.63 15.75
C ASP A 202 -11.10 5.12 15.31
N HIS A 203 -10.64 4.67 14.15
CA HIS A 203 -9.42 5.12 13.52
C HIS A 203 -9.52 5.04 11.99
N GLN A 204 -8.42 5.34 11.30
CA GLN A 204 -8.39 5.49 9.84
C GLN A 204 -8.81 4.22 9.07
N ALA A 205 -8.73 3.02 9.67
CA ALA A 205 -9.16 1.79 9.01
C ALA A 205 -10.63 1.82 8.59
N ARG A 206 -11.49 2.51 9.35
CA ARG A 206 -12.91 2.69 9.01
C ARG A 206 -13.09 3.16 7.58
N ILE A 207 -12.31 4.15 7.17
CA ILE A 207 -12.42 4.78 5.85
C ILE A 207 -11.67 3.94 4.81
N CYS A 208 -10.44 3.51 5.09
CA CYS A 208 -9.60 2.93 4.06
C CYS A 208 -9.85 1.44 3.78
N HIS A 209 -10.15 0.62 4.80
CA HIS A 209 -10.13 -0.85 4.65
C HIS A 209 -11.19 -1.63 5.45
N SER A 210 -12.10 -0.98 6.19
CA SER A 210 -13.13 -1.70 6.97
C SER A 210 -13.96 -2.65 6.10
N THR A 211 -14.28 -2.23 4.88
CA THR A 211 -15.02 -3.04 3.91
C THR A 211 -14.23 -4.25 3.41
N THR A 212 -12.91 -4.12 3.39
CA THR A 212 -12.02 -5.26 3.12
C THR A 212 -12.12 -6.28 4.23
N VAL A 213 -12.07 -5.86 5.49
CA VAL A 213 -12.17 -6.78 6.62
C VAL A 213 -13.48 -7.54 6.56
N ALA A 214 -14.61 -6.84 6.39
CA ALA A 214 -15.92 -7.46 6.31
C ALA A 214 -16.10 -8.38 5.08
N GLY A 215 -15.68 -7.96 3.88
CA GLY A 215 -15.86 -8.76 2.66
C GLY A 215 -14.95 -9.99 2.59
N VAL A 216 -13.69 -9.83 2.97
CA VAL A 216 -12.68 -10.89 2.90
C VAL A 216 -12.84 -11.90 4.05
N ALA A 217 -13.14 -11.43 5.28
CA ALA A 217 -13.42 -12.34 6.38
C ALA A 217 -14.66 -13.21 6.12
N ASN A 218 -15.68 -12.67 5.43
CA ASN A 218 -16.83 -13.47 4.98
C ASN A 218 -16.51 -14.46 3.85
N THR A 219 -15.28 -14.47 3.33
CA THR A 219 -14.83 -15.43 2.30
C THR A 219 -13.98 -16.55 2.90
N TRP A 220 -13.02 -16.24 3.77
CA TRP A 220 -12.11 -17.25 4.36
C TRP A 220 -11.74 -16.99 5.84
N GLY A 221 -12.57 -16.24 6.57
CA GLY A 221 -12.48 -16.08 8.03
C GLY A 221 -11.59 -14.94 8.52
N TYR A 222 -10.66 -14.43 7.71
CA TYR A 222 -9.75 -13.35 8.10
C TYR A 222 -9.68 -12.22 7.07
N GLY A 223 -9.72 -10.97 7.55
CA GLY A 223 -9.74 -9.77 6.71
C GLY A 223 -8.38 -9.21 6.30
N ALA A 224 -7.29 -9.91 6.61
CA ALA A 224 -5.90 -9.49 6.36
C ALA A 224 -5.43 -9.79 4.94
N MET A 225 -4.33 -9.16 4.53
CA MET A 225 -3.59 -9.50 3.31
C MET A 225 -3.12 -10.96 3.37
N THR A 226 -3.31 -11.75 2.31
CA THR A 226 -3.06 -13.21 2.38
C THR A 226 -1.60 -13.60 2.23
N ASN A 227 -0.79 -12.77 1.56
CA ASN A 227 0.61 -13.03 1.26
C ASN A 227 1.47 -11.82 1.69
N SER A 228 2.75 -11.79 1.32
CA SER A 228 3.67 -10.71 1.64
C SER A 228 4.16 -9.98 0.39
N TYR A 229 4.68 -8.76 0.54
CA TYR A 229 5.28 -8.01 -0.57
C TYR A 229 6.39 -8.79 -1.28
N ASN A 230 7.25 -9.47 -0.52
CA ASN A 230 8.34 -10.29 -1.04
C ASN A 230 7.85 -11.47 -1.88
N ASP A 231 6.78 -12.12 -1.44
CA ASP A 231 6.20 -13.27 -2.15
C ASP A 231 5.71 -12.90 -3.56
N MET A 232 5.38 -11.63 -3.79
CA MET A 232 4.94 -11.13 -5.10
C MET A 232 5.99 -11.32 -6.19
N MET A 233 7.28 -11.45 -5.85
CA MET A 233 8.35 -11.76 -6.81
C MET A 233 8.13 -13.08 -7.56
N ASN A 234 7.38 -14.01 -6.95
CA ASN A 234 7.10 -15.34 -7.51
C ASN A 234 5.87 -15.36 -8.42
N SER A 235 5.13 -14.26 -8.51
CA SER A 235 3.90 -14.18 -9.31
C SER A 235 4.17 -14.37 -10.80
N LYS A 236 3.25 -15.02 -11.51
CA LYS A 236 3.27 -15.14 -12.98
C LYS A 236 2.27 -14.19 -13.64
N THR A 237 1.23 -13.77 -12.92
CA THR A 237 0.38 -12.63 -13.27
C THR A 237 0.12 -11.77 -12.04
N ALA A 238 -0.04 -10.46 -12.24
CA ALA A 238 -0.54 -9.56 -11.22
C ALA A 238 -1.67 -8.69 -11.79
N LEU A 239 -2.84 -8.76 -11.17
CA LEU A 239 -3.99 -7.91 -11.48
C LEU A 239 -4.08 -6.80 -10.43
N TYR A 240 -3.74 -5.57 -10.81
CA TYR A 240 -3.98 -4.39 -9.99
C TYR A 240 -5.35 -3.81 -10.35
N ILE A 241 -6.31 -3.87 -9.43
CA ILE A 241 -7.64 -3.28 -9.59
C ILE A 241 -7.95 -2.40 -8.38
N GLY A 242 -8.18 -1.11 -8.62
CA GLY A 242 -8.34 -0.14 -7.53
C GLY A 242 -7.06 0.09 -6.70
N SER A 243 -5.88 -0.01 -7.33
CA SER A 243 -4.59 0.25 -6.71
C SER A 243 -3.65 1.03 -7.62
N ASN A 244 -3.07 2.11 -7.09
CA ASN A 244 -2.00 2.87 -7.73
C ASN A 244 -0.70 2.74 -6.92
N ALA A 245 -0.20 1.51 -6.83
CA ALA A 245 0.94 1.14 -5.99
C ALA A 245 2.23 1.90 -6.32
N ALA A 246 2.48 2.30 -7.57
CA ALA A 246 3.66 3.09 -7.92
C ALA A 246 3.74 4.45 -7.21
N GLU A 247 2.61 4.98 -6.72
CA GLU A 247 2.55 6.25 -6.00
C GLU A 247 2.27 6.05 -4.51
N ALA A 248 1.31 5.19 -4.19
CA ALA A 248 0.86 4.96 -2.81
C ALA A 248 1.80 4.02 -2.05
N HIS A 249 2.37 3.01 -2.71
CA HIS A 249 3.23 1.98 -2.14
C HIS A 249 4.50 1.78 -2.98
N PRO A 250 5.31 2.82 -3.28
CA PRO A 250 6.26 2.74 -4.39
C PRO A 250 7.30 1.62 -4.26
N VAL A 251 7.70 1.30 -3.03
CA VAL A 251 8.66 0.21 -2.77
C VAL A 251 8.04 -1.17 -3.00
N SER A 252 6.72 -1.34 -2.87
CA SER A 252 6.07 -2.60 -3.25
C SER A 252 6.25 -2.92 -4.75
N MET A 253 6.38 -1.90 -5.60
CA MET A 253 6.64 -2.08 -7.02
C MET A 253 8.03 -2.65 -7.29
N LEU A 254 8.98 -2.58 -6.34
CA LEU A 254 10.28 -3.24 -6.48
C LEU A 254 10.10 -4.75 -6.69
N HIS A 255 9.28 -5.39 -5.85
CA HIS A 255 8.98 -6.81 -5.95
C HIS A 255 8.21 -7.16 -7.22
N MET A 256 7.21 -6.35 -7.57
CA MET A 256 6.41 -6.60 -8.77
C MET A 256 7.20 -6.39 -10.07
N LEU A 257 8.05 -5.36 -10.12
CA LEU A 257 8.90 -5.12 -11.30
C LEU A 257 9.95 -6.23 -11.44
N HIS A 258 10.48 -6.75 -10.34
CA HIS A 258 11.33 -7.94 -10.38
C HIS A 258 10.58 -9.16 -10.94
N ALA A 259 9.35 -9.42 -10.48
CA ALA A 259 8.51 -10.48 -11.04
C ALA A 259 8.30 -10.28 -12.56
N LYS A 260 8.05 -9.04 -12.99
CA LYS A 260 7.82 -8.66 -14.39
C LYS A 260 9.05 -8.90 -15.26
N GLU A 261 10.25 -8.55 -14.77
CA GLU A 261 11.52 -8.87 -15.43
C GLU A 261 11.72 -10.38 -15.59
N ASN A 262 11.18 -11.18 -14.66
CA ASN A 262 11.17 -12.64 -14.72
C ASN A 262 9.97 -13.24 -15.49
N GLY A 263 9.24 -12.41 -16.25
CA GLY A 263 8.17 -12.84 -17.15
C GLY A 263 6.74 -12.70 -16.61
N CYS A 264 6.54 -12.21 -15.39
CA CYS A 264 5.21 -11.92 -14.85
C CYS A 264 4.45 -10.93 -15.73
N LYS A 265 3.16 -11.20 -15.99
CA LYS A 265 2.27 -10.29 -16.71
C LYS A 265 1.53 -9.37 -15.75
N VAL A 266 1.66 -8.06 -15.94
CA VAL A 266 1.03 -7.05 -15.09
C VAL A 266 -0.18 -6.46 -15.81
N ILE A 267 -1.35 -6.58 -15.19
CA ILE A 267 -2.63 -6.05 -15.66
C ILE A 267 -3.04 -4.95 -14.69
N VAL A 268 -3.41 -3.77 -15.20
CA VAL A 268 -3.90 -2.65 -14.40
C VAL A 268 -5.29 -2.26 -14.87
N VAL A 269 -6.26 -2.35 -13.95
CA VAL A 269 -7.65 -1.97 -14.14
C VAL A 269 -7.92 -0.75 -13.28
N ASP A 270 -7.99 0.42 -13.93
CA ASP A 270 -8.21 1.71 -13.26
C ASP A 270 -8.90 2.66 -14.26
N PRO A 271 -9.92 3.43 -13.84
CA PRO A 271 -10.54 4.45 -14.71
C PRO A 271 -9.52 5.48 -15.23
N ARG A 272 -8.37 5.61 -14.56
CA ARG A 272 -7.30 6.56 -14.89
C ARG A 272 -6.03 5.84 -15.34
N TYR A 273 -5.29 6.44 -16.27
CA TYR A 273 -3.97 5.95 -16.64
C TYR A 273 -2.92 6.47 -15.65
N THR A 274 -2.58 5.66 -14.65
CA THR A 274 -1.69 6.03 -13.54
C THR A 274 -0.22 5.67 -13.80
N ARG A 275 0.69 6.07 -12.89
CA ARG A 275 2.09 5.61 -12.95
C ARG A 275 2.23 4.08 -12.81
N THR A 276 1.27 3.44 -12.16
CA THR A 276 1.19 1.96 -12.10
C THR A 276 0.78 1.40 -13.46
N ALA A 277 -0.24 2.00 -14.11
CA ALA A 277 -0.67 1.61 -15.46
C ALA A 277 0.46 1.73 -16.49
N ALA A 278 1.32 2.75 -16.37
CA ALA A 278 2.51 2.94 -17.22
C ALA A 278 3.55 1.79 -17.11
N LYS A 279 3.42 0.89 -16.13
CA LYS A 279 4.26 -0.31 -15.97
C LYS A 279 3.53 -1.62 -16.33
N SER A 280 2.26 -1.54 -16.70
CA SER A 280 1.44 -2.71 -17.07
C SER A 280 1.78 -3.23 -18.47
N ASP A 281 1.52 -4.51 -18.69
CA ASP A 281 1.43 -5.11 -20.03
C ASP A 281 0.03 -4.88 -20.63
N GLN A 282 -0.99 -4.79 -19.77
CA GLN A 282 -2.38 -4.53 -20.16
C GLN A 282 -2.97 -3.48 -19.23
N TYR A 283 -3.42 -2.38 -19.82
CA TYR A 283 -4.23 -1.37 -19.14
C TYR A 283 -5.69 -1.51 -19.57
N VAL A 284 -6.59 -1.61 -18.60
CA VAL A 284 -8.03 -1.67 -18.80
C VAL A 284 -8.65 -0.43 -18.16
N ARG A 285 -9.27 0.41 -18.99
CA ARG A 285 -10.03 1.56 -18.51
C ARG A 285 -11.45 1.12 -18.21
N ILE A 286 -11.77 0.96 -16.93
CA ILE A 286 -13.10 0.60 -16.46
C ILE A 286 -13.91 1.86 -16.10
N ARG A 287 -15.24 1.79 -16.20
CA ARG A 287 -16.14 2.79 -15.60
C ARG A 287 -16.04 2.73 -14.06
N SER A 288 -15.91 3.87 -13.39
CA SER A 288 -15.82 3.92 -11.93
C SER A 288 -17.03 3.24 -11.25
N GLY A 289 -16.76 2.39 -10.26
CA GLY A 289 -17.80 1.71 -9.48
C GLY A 289 -18.31 0.40 -10.09
N THR A 290 -17.71 -0.07 -11.18
CA THR A 290 -18.20 -1.25 -11.95
C THR A 290 -17.25 -2.45 -11.88
N ASP A 291 -16.46 -2.53 -10.81
CA ASP A 291 -15.48 -3.59 -10.54
C ASP A 291 -16.08 -5.00 -10.57
N ILE A 292 -17.27 -5.20 -9.96
CA ILE A 292 -17.94 -6.52 -9.95
C ILE A 292 -18.28 -6.98 -11.36
N PRO A 293 -19.00 -6.20 -12.21
CA PRO A 293 -19.24 -6.56 -13.60
C PRO A 293 -17.96 -6.98 -14.35
N PHE A 294 -16.86 -6.23 -14.18
CA PHE A 294 -15.59 -6.58 -14.84
C PHE A 294 -15.01 -7.91 -14.32
N LEU A 295 -14.92 -8.09 -12.99
CA LEU A 295 -14.40 -9.32 -12.38
C LEU A 295 -15.26 -10.54 -12.73
N PHE A 296 -16.58 -10.37 -12.79
CA PHE A 296 -17.51 -11.44 -13.18
C PHE A 296 -17.46 -11.71 -14.68
N GLY A 297 -17.18 -10.71 -15.53
CA GLY A 297 -16.88 -10.95 -16.93
C GLY A 297 -15.58 -11.75 -17.15
N VAL A 298 -14.56 -11.53 -16.32
CA VAL A 298 -13.35 -12.38 -16.32
C VAL A 298 -13.72 -13.81 -15.94
N LEU A 299 -14.51 -13.99 -14.87
CA LEU A 299 -15.01 -15.31 -14.45
C LEU A 299 -15.88 -15.99 -15.52
N TYR A 300 -16.71 -15.24 -16.25
CA TYR A 300 -17.54 -15.77 -17.33
C TYR A 300 -16.68 -16.50 -18.35
N HIS A 301 -15.59 -15.88 -18.81
CA HIS A 301 -14.68 -16.54 -19.74
C HIS A 301 -13.90 -17.70 -19.10
N VAL A 302 -13.54 -17.61 -17.81
CA VAL A 302 -12.92 -18.74 -17.10
C VAL A 302 -13.83 -19.96 -17.13
N PHE A 303 -15.10 -19.81 -16.73
CA PHE A 303 -16.06 -20.91 -16.67
C PHE A 303 -16.51 -21.41 -18.03
N GLN A 304 -16.79 -20.51 -18.98
CA GLN A 304 -17.19 -20.86 -20.35
C GLN A 304 -16.16 -21.78 -21.02
N ASN A 305 -14.87 -21.60 -20.70
CA ASN A 305 -13.77 -22.36 -21.30
C ASN A 305 -13.26 -23.51 -20.39
N GLY A 306 -13.84 -23.71 -19.21
CA GLY A 306 -13.41 -24.73 -18.25
C GLY A 306 -11.98 -24.50 -17.73
N TRP A 307 -11.56 -23.24 -17.60
CA TRP A 307 -10.21 -22.83 -17.18
C TRP A 307 -10.02 -22.73 -15.67
N GLU A 308 -11.10 -22.86 -14.90
CA GLU A 308 -11.05 -22.87 -13.45
C GLU A 308 -10.22 -24.04 -12.90
N ASP A 309 -9.68 -23.87 -11.69
CA ASP A 309 -8.98 -24.95 -11.00
C ASP A 309 -9.98 -25.90 -10.32
N LYS A 310 -10.45 -26.89 -11.08
CA LYS A 310 -11.45 -27.85 -10.62
C LYS A 310 -11.00 -28.62 -9.37
N LYS A 311 -9.72 -28.97 -9.28
CA LYS A 311 -9.18 -29.70 -8.11
C LYS A 311 -9.17 -28.79 -6.88
N TYR A 312 -8.67 -27.57 -7.01
CA TYR A 312 -8.66 -26.61 -5.92
C TYR A 312 -10.08 -26.29 -5.44
N ILE A 313 -11.02 -26.09 -6.37
CA ILE A 313 -12.42 -25.81 -6.04
C ILE A 313 -13.00 -26.98 -5.24
N ASN A 314 -12.86 -28.22 -5.74
CA ASN A 314 -13.33 -29.42 -5.05
C ASN A 314 -12.74 -29.56 -3.64
N ASP A 315 -11.44 -29.30 -3.49
CA ASP A 315 -10.74 -29.57 -2.24
C ASP A 315 -10.91 -28.46 -1.19
N ARG A 316 -11.22 -27.22 -1.59
CA ARG A 316 -11.08 -26.04 -0.72
C ARG A 316 -12.19 -25.00 -0.81
N VAL A 317 -13.11 -25.09 -1.77
CA VAL A 317 -14.06 -24.00 -2.06
C VAL A 317 -15.50 -24.49 -1.97
N PHE A 318 -16.29 -23.81 -1.16
CA PHE A 318 -17.73 -24.04 -1.05
C PHE A 318 -18.52 -23.00 -1.87
N GLY A 319 -19.61 -23.42 -2.52
CA GLY A 319 -20.56 -22.53 -3.21
C GLY A 319 -20.13 -21.98 -4.58
N MET A 320 -19.05 -22.50 -5.19
CA MET A 320 -18.59 -22.03 -6.50
C MET A 320 -19.59 -22.32 -7.64
N ASP A 321 -20.40 -23.37 -7.52
CA ASP A 321 -21.41 -23.72 -8.53
C ASP A 321 -22.54 -22.67 -8.60
N ASP A 322 -22.96 -22.11 -7.45
CA ASP A 322 -23.95 -21.02 -7.41
C ASP A 322 -23.39 -19.76 -8.06
N ILE A 323 -22.12 -19.44 -7.81
CA ILE A 323 -21.42 -18.34 -8.48
C ILE A 323 -21.34 -18.60 -9.98
N ARG A 324 -20.98 -19.81 -10.41
CA ARG A 324 -20.91 -20.16 -11.83
C ARG A 324 -22.26 -19.94 -12.48
N LYS A 325 -23.35 -20.42 -11.87
CA LYS A 325 -24.71 -20.23 -12.38
C LYS A 325 -25.02 -18.74 -12.55
N GLU A 326 -24.83 -17.94 -11.51
CA GLU A 326 -25.11 -16.51 -11.56
C GLU A 326 -24.27 -15.77 -12.60
N VAL A 327 -22.97 -16.06 -12.67
CA VAL A 327 -22.05 -15.45 -13.64
C VAL A 327 -22.48 -15.78 -15.08
N MET A 328 -22.78 -17.05 -15.36
CA MET A 328 -23.15 -17.48 -16.71
C MET A 328 -24.52 -16.96 -17.15
N GLU A 329 -25.48 -16.80 -16.22
CA GLU A 329 -26.83 -16.30 -16.52
C GLU A 329 -26.90 -14.77 -16.65
N LYS A 330 -26.27 -14.03 -15.72
CA LYS A 330 -26.46 -12.58 -15.61
C LYS A 330 -25.35 -11.75 -16.24
N TRP A 331 -24.12 -12.26 -16.27
CA TRP A 331 -22.93 -11.49 -16.63
C TRP A 331 -22.35 -11.93 -17.98
N THR A 332 -23.23 -12.01 -18.97
CA THR A 332 -22.86 -12.21 -20.38
C THR A 332 -21.93 -11.08 -20.87
N PRO A 333 -21.12 -11.30 -21.92
CA PRO A 333 -20.23 -10.27 -22.44
C PRO A 333 -20.93 -8.94 -22.75
N ALA A 334 -22.14 -8.98 -23.32
CA ALA A 334 -22.93 -7.79 -23.60
C ALA A 334 -23.34 -7.03 -22.33
N ASN A 335 -23.76 -7.74 -21.27
CA ASN A 335 -24.12 -7.12 -20.00
C ASN A 335 -22.90 -6.53 -19.28
N VAL A 336 -21.76 -7.22 -19.35
CA VAL A 336 -20.49 -6.73 -18.79
C VAL A 336 -20.04 -5.46 -19.50
N GLU A 337 -20.03 -5.44 -20.83
CA GLU A 337 -19.64 -4.27 -21.61
C GLU A 337 -20.59 -3.09 -21.36
N ALA A 338 -21.91 -3.31 -21.32
CA ALA A 338 -22.88 -2.28 -20.99
C ALA A 338 -22.65 -1.69 -19.58
N ALA A 339 -22.34 -2.54 -18.60
CA ALA A 339 -22.15 -2.15 -17.21
C ALA A 339 -20.82 -1.41 -16.98
N CYS A 340 -19.69 -1.99 -17.42
CA CYS A 340 -18.35 -1.48 -17.08
C CYS A 340 -17.63 -0.73 -18.21
N GLY A 341 -18.16 -0.79 -19.43
CA GLY A 341 -17.59 -0.13 -20.61
C GLY A 341 -16.34 -0.81 -21.18
N VAL A 342 -16.00 -2.03 -20.72
CA VAL A 342 -14.84 -2.78 -21.22
C VAL A 342 -15.31 -3.77 -22.29
N PRO A 343 -14.78 -3.70 -23.53
CA PRO A 343 -15.18 -4.62 -24.60
C PRO A 343 -14.87 -6.08 -24.27
N GLU A 344 -15.72 -7.01 -24.71
CA GLU A 344 -15.56 -8.45 -24.48
C GLU A 344 -14.13 -8.94 -24.80
N ALA A 345 -13.61 -8.55 -25.96
CA ALA A 345 -12.27 -8.97 -26.40
C ALA A 345 -11.18 -8.62 -25.39
N GLN A 346 -11.30 -7.47 -24.70
CA GLN A 346 -10.35 -7.06 -23.67
C GLN A 346 -10.56 -7.83 -22.36
N VAL A 347 -11.81 -8.08 -21.95
CA VAL A 347 -12.12 -8.89 -20.75
C VAL A 347 -11.62 -10.34 -20.94
N LYS A 348 -11.91 -10.94 -22.10
CA LYS A 348 -11.40 -12.26 -22.48
C LYS A 348 -9.88 -12.30 -22.48
N LYS A 349 -9.22 -11.27 -23.01
CA LYS A 349 -7.75 -11.19 -23.02
C LYS A 349 -7.15 -11.17 -21.62
N VAL A 350 -7.79 -10.45 -20.68
CA VAL A 350 -7.41 -10.47 -19.26
C VAL A 350 -7.55 -11.88 -18.69
N ALA A 351 -8.72 -12.53 -18.88
CA ALA A 351 -8.97 -13.88 -18.40
C ALA A 351 -7.93 -14.88 -18.93
N GLU A 352 -7.69 -14.89 -20.24
CA GLU A 352 -6.65 -15.72 -20.87
C GLU A 352 -5.26 -15.48 -20.29
N THR A 353 -4.92 -14.22 -20.03
CA THR A 353 -3.60 -13.85 -19.49
C THR A 353 -3.44 -14.40 -18.08
N MET A 354 -4.45 -14.23 -17.22
CA MET A 354 -4.42 -14.73 -15.85
C MET A 354 -4.34 -16.25 -15.80
N VAL A 355 -5.11 -16.96 -16.63
CA VAL A 355 -5.14 -18.43 -16.66
C VAL A 355 -3.82 -19.00 -17.19
N LYS A 356 -3.25 -18.44 -18.25
CA LYS A 356 -2.00 -18.93 -18.87
C LYS A 356 -0.76 -18.67 -18.01
N ASN A 357 -0.84 -17.80 -17.01
CA ASN A 357 0.29 -17.36 -16.21
C ASN A 357 -0.06 -17.45 -14.71
N ARG A 358 -0.27 -18.69 -14.23
CA ARG A 358 -0.50 -19.01 -12.81
C ARG A 358 0.80 -19.48 -12.13
N PRO A 359 0.98 -19.25 -10.82
CA PRO A 359 0.07 -18.57 -9.90
C PRO A 359 -0.04 -17.06 -10.18
N GLY A 360 -1.23 -16.52 -9.95
CA GLY A 360 -1.54 -15.10 -10.16
C GLY A 360 -1.95 -14.40 -8.88
N THR A 361 -1.53 -13.15 -8.71
CA THR A 361 -1.91 -12.32 -7.57
C THR A 361 -2.89 -11.22 -7.97
N ILE A 362 -3.78 -10.82 -7.06
CA ILE A 362 -4.65 -9.65 -7.24
C ILE A 362 -4.31 -8.63 -6.17
N VAL A 363 -4.16 -7.38 -6.58
CA VAL A 363 -3.75 -6.28 -5.71
C VAL A 363 -4.80 -5.20 -5.74
N TRP A 364 -5.29 -4.83 -4.57
CA TRP A 364 -6.16 -3.66 -4.39
C TRP A 364 -5.74 -2.83 -3.19
N CYS A 365 -6.22 -1.59 -3.14
CA CYS A 365 -6.09 -0.68 -2.01
C CYS A 365 -7.45 0.00 -1.80
N MET A 366 -7.51 1.33 -1.82
CA MET A 366 -8.73 2.09 -1.55
C MET A 366 -9.71 2.15 -2.74
N GLY A 367 -9.24 1.84 -3.95
CA GLY A 367 -10.06 1.96 -5.15
C GLY A 367 -11.26 1.01 -5.21
N GLN A 368 -11.28 -0.04 -4.37
CA GLN A 368 -12.41 -0.98 -4.25
C GLN A 368 -13.19 -0.84 -2.92
N THR A 369 -12.72 -0.04 -1.97
CA THR A 369 -13.16 -0.17 -0.57
C THR A 369 -14.07 0.96 -0.08
N GLN A 370 -14.10 2.11 -0.76
CA GLN A 370 -14.90 3.27 -0.35
C GLN A 370 -16.22 3.41 -1.13
N HIS A 371 -16.60 2.38 -1.89
CA HIS A 371 -17.87 2.35 -2.60
C HIS A 371 -19.00 1.90 -1.68
N THR A 372 -20.24 2.24 -2.03
CA THR A 372 -21.46 1.79 -1.34
C THR A 372 -21.57 0.26 -1.25
N ILE A 373 -20.90 -0.46 -2.15
CA ILE A 373 -20.85 -1.93 -2.23
C ILE A 373 -19.43 -2.50 -2.04
N GLY A 374 -18.54 -1.78 -1.34
CA GLY A 374 -17.12 -2.15 -1.21
C GLY A 374 -16.89 -3.59 -0.70
N ASN A 375 -17.70 -4.08 0.25
CA ASN A 375 -17.63 -5.45 0.76
C ASN A 375 -17.85 -6.49 -0.36
N ALA A 376 -18.79 -6.22 -1.26
CA ALA A 376 -19.10 -7.11 -2.38
C ALA A 376 -18.00 -7.06 -3.46
N MET A 377 -17.40 -5.88 -3.70
CA MET A 377 -16.29 -5.72 -4.65
C MET A 377 -15.07 -6.53 -4.24
N VAL A 378 -14.61 -6.39 -3.00
CA VAL A 378 -13.45 -7.16 -2.51
C VAL A 378 -13.76 -8.66 -2.44
N ARG A 379 -15.01 -9.05 -2.16
CA ARG A 379 -15.43 -10.46 -2.22
C ARG A 379 -15.38 -11.00 -3.65
N ALA A 380 -15.79 -10.23 -4.66
CA ALA A 380 -15.66 -10.62 -6.06
C ALA A 380 -14.18 -10.82 -6.47
N SER A 381 -13.27 -9.96 -5.99
CA SER A 381 -11.83 -10.12 -6.15
C SER A 381 -11.33 -11.45 -5.55
N CYS A 382 -11.85 -11.83 -4.38
CA CYS A 382 -11.51 -13.10 -3.73
C CYS A 382 -12.09 -14.31 -4.48
N ILE A 383 -13.35 -14.25 -4.93
CA ILE A 383 -14.00 -15.31 -5.70
C ILE A 383 -13.22 -15.63 -6.97
N LEU A 384 -12.75 -14.61 -7.71
CA LEU A 384 -11.89 -14.80 -8.87
C LEU A 384 -10.63 -15.60 -8.53
N GLN A 385 -9.97 -15.27 -7.41
CA GLN A 385 -8.76 -15.98 -7.00
C GLN A 385 -9.02 -17.41 -6.51
N LEU A 386 -10.18 -17.66 -5.91
CA LEU A 386 -10.61 -19.02 -5.54
C LEU A 386 -10.90 -19.87 -6.78
N ALA A 387 -11.59 -19.31 -7.78
CA ALA A 387 -11.84 -20.00 -9.06
C ALA A 387 -10.54 -20.35 -9.79
N LEU A 388 -9.52 -19.50 -9.67
CA LEU A 388 -8.20 -19.69 -10.25
C LEU A 388 -7.22 -20.40 -9.30
N GLY A 389 -7.65 -20.96 -8.16
CA GLY A 389 -6.79 -21.71 -7.24
C GLY A 389 -5.52 -20.98 -6.78
N ASN A 390 -5.57 -19.65 -6.68
CA ASN A 390 -4.40 -18.81 -6.43
C ASN A 390 -4.25 -18.43 -4.94
N ILE A 391 -5.19 -18.81 -4.07
CA ILE A 391 -5.11 -18.52 -2.62
C ILE A 391 -4.34 -19.64 -1.90
N GLY A 392 -3.40 -19.25 -1.03
CA GLY A 392 -2.58 -20.19 -0.25
C GLY A 392 -1.39 -20.78 -1.03
N VAL A 393 -0.94 -20.11 -2.09
CA VAL A 393 0.25 -20.48 -2.87
C VAL A 393 1.21 -19.29 -3.00
N SER A 394 2.50 -19.57 -3.15
CA SER A 394 3.53 -18.53 -3.38
C SER A 394 3.36 -17.86 -4.74
N GLY A 395 3.46 -16.53 -4.79
CA GLY A 395 3.20 -15.73 -6.00
C GLY A 395 1.71 -15.57 -6.35
N GLY A 396 0.83 -16.08 -5.50
CA GLY A 396 -0.62 -15.96 -5.63
C GLY A 396 -1.22 -14.87 -4.76
N GLY A 397 -2.41 -15.14 -4.25
CA GLY A 397 -3.00 -14.41 -3.15
C GLY A 397 -3.86 -13.20 -3.53
N ALA A 398 -4.54 -12.73 -2.49
CA ALA A 398 -5.22 -11.45 -2.40
C ALA A 398 -4.32 -10.47 -1.63
N ASN A 399 -3.55 -9.69 -2.38
CA ASN A 399 -2.56 -8.76 -1.85
C ASN A 399 -3.19 -7.38 -1.59
N ILE A 400 -3.72 -7.24 -0.37
CA ILE A 400 -4.45 -6.09 0.12
C ILE A 400 -3.49 -5.03 0.63
N PHE A 401 -3.12 -4.09 -0.23
CA PHE A 401 -2.18 -3.05 0.15
C PHE A 401 -2.84 -2.08 1.12
N ARG A 402 -2.41 -2.15 2.38
CA ARG A 402 -2.92 -1.33 3.47
C ARG A 402 -2.48 0.14 3.33
N GLY A 403 -3.24 1.10 3.84
CA GLY A 403 -2.88 2.52 3.77
C GLY A 403 -1.68 2.89 4.65
N HIS A 404 -1.97 3.25 5.91
CA HIS A 404 -0.97 3.71 6.87
C HIS A 404 -0.04 2.57 7.34
N ASP A 405 1.15 2.96 7.79
CA ASP A 405 2.22 2.11 8.34
C ASP A 405 1.74 1.09 9.36
N ASN A 406 0.95 1.51 10.36
CA ASN A 406 0.45 0.60 11.40
C ASN A 406 -1.07 0.40 11.38
N VAL A 407 -1.73 0.55 10.22
CA VAL A 407 -3.20 0.36 10.17
C VAL A 407 -3.60 -1.07 10.47
N GLN A 408 -2.79 -2.06 10.09
CA GLN A 408 -3.06 -3.47 10.43
C GLN A 408 -2.95 -3.65 11.94
N GLY A 409 -1.81 -3.29 12.54
CA GLY A 409 -1.59 -3.43 13.98
C GLY A 409 -2.57 -2.65 14.85
N ALA A 410 -2.89 -1.40 14.49
CA ALA A 410 -3.92 -0.62 15.18
C ALA A 410 -5.31 -1.25 15.06
N THR A 411 -5.64 -1.92 13.94
CA THR A 411 -6.88 -2.68 13.83
C THR A 411 -6.80 -3.97 14.68
N ASP A 412 -5.65 -4.63 14.70
CA ASP A 412 -5.45 -5.89 15.44
C ASP A 412 -5.62 -5.68 16.95
N VAL A 413 -5.12 -4.58 17.50
CA VAL A 413 -5.16 -4.32 18.95
C VAL A 413 -6.23 -3.30 19.38
N GLY A 414 -6.96 -2.73 18.42
CA GLY A 414 -7.86 -1.60 18.63
C GLY A 414 -7.14 -0.24 18.62
N PRO A 415 -7.87 0.87 18.44
CA PRO A 415 -9.20 1.06 19.01
C PRO A 415 -10.34 0.96 17.98
N ASN A 416 -10.90 -0.24 17.83
CA ASN A 416 -12.08 -0.47 17.01
C ASN A 416 -13.36 -0.22 17.83
N PRO A 417 -14.44 0.28 17.22
CA PRO A 417 -15.73 0.42 17.90
C PRO A 417 -16.46 -0.91 18.04
N ASP A 418 -16.20 -1.88 17.16
CA ASP A 418 -16.95 -3.13 17.01
C ASP A 418 -16.20 -4.38 17.51
N SER A 419 -14.96 -4.24 17.97
CA SER A 419 -14.16 -5.35 18.50
C SER A 419 -13.17 -4.93 19.57
N LEU A 420 -12.85 -5.89 20.43
CA LEU A 420 -11.72 -5.89 21.36
C LEU A 420 -10.44 -6.35 20.63
N PRO A 421 -9.25 -6.19 21.25
CA PRO A 421 -7.99 -6.65 20.65
C PRO A 421 -8.11 -8.12 20.17
N GLY A 422 -7.36 -8.48 19.13
CA GLY A 422 -7.42 -9.80 18.51
C GLY A 422 -8.73 -10.12 17.78
N TYR A 423 -9.50 -9.10 17.39
CA TYR A 423 -10.81 -9.26 16.72
C TYR A 423 -11.89 -9.95 17.55
N TYR A 424 -11.78 -9.92 18.88
CA TYR A 424 -12.83 -10.44 19.76
C TYR A 424 -14.07 -9.55 19.68
N GLY A 425 -15.24 -10.13 19.36
CA GLY A 425 -16.49 -9.36 19.36
C GLY A 425 -16.84 -8.81 20.74
N LEU A 426 -17.72 -7.80 20.80
CA LEU A 426 -18.15 -7.15 22.06
C LEU A 426 -19.15 -7.99 22.86
N ALA A 427 -18.81 -9.25 23.15
CA ALA A 427 -19.62 -10.16 23.94
C ALA A 427 -19.15 -10.22 25.40
N ALA A 428 -20.04 -10.60 26.31
CA ALA A 428 -19.72 -10.72 27.74
C ALA A 428 -18.50 -11.63 28.00
N GLY A 429 -18.36 -12.73 27.24
CA GLY A 429 -17.19 -13.62 27.34
C GLY A 429 -15.87 -12.95 26.95
N SER A 430 -15.87 -12.18 25.86
CA SER A 430 -14.70 -11.40 25.43
C SER A 430 -14.30 -10.35 26.45
N TRP A 431 -15.28 -9.66 27.03
CA TRP A 431 -15.04 -8.70 28.09
C TRP A 431 -14.48 -9.33 29.36
N LYS A 432 -15.02 -10.49 29.78
CA LYS A 432 -14.46 -11.25 30.91
C LYS A 432 -12.99 -11.63 30.66
N HIS A 433 -12.65 -12.06 29.44
CA HIS A 433 -11.27 -12.34 29.08
C HIS A 433 -10.38 -11.11 29.23
N TYR A 434 -10.76 -9.97 28.64
CA TYR A 434 -9.94 -8.76 28.70
C TYR A 434 -9.91 -8.11 30.09
N ALA A 435 -10.97 -8.20 30.88
CA ALA A 435 -10.99 -7.79 32.28
C ALA A 435 -9.96 -8.59 33.10
N ALA A 436 -9.91 -9.92 32.92
CA ALA A 436 -8.89 -10.76 33.54
C ALA A 436 -7.46 -10.40 33.07
N VAL A 437 -7.26 -10.10 31.77
CA VAL A 437 -5.96 -9.62 31.24
C VAL A 437 -5.56 -8.28 31.85
N TRP A 438 -6.54 -7.44 32.22
CA TRP A 438 -6.31 -6.13 32.81
C TRP A 438 -6.32 -6.12 34.34
N ASP A 439 -6.56 -7.27 34.98
CA ASP A 439 -6.64 -7.44 36.43
C ASP A 439 -7.74 -6.57 37.09
N VAL A 440 -8.95 -6.57 36.49
CA VAL A 440 -10.12 -5.80 36.97
C VAL A 440 -11.44 -6.56 36.97
#